data_AF-A0A816GSP4-F1
#
_entry.id   AF-A0A816GSP4-F1
#
_cell.length_a   1.000
_cell.length_b   1.000
_cell.length_c   1.000
_cell.angle_alpha   90.00
_cell.angle_beta   90.00
_cell.angle_gamma   90.00
#
_symmetry.space_group_name_H-M   'P 1'
#
loop_
_entity.id
_entity.type
_entity.pdbx_description
1 polymer ?
#
loop_
_entity_poly.entity_id
_entity_poly.type
_entity_poly.pdbx_seq_one_letter_code
_entity_poly.pdbx_strand_id
1 'polypeptide(L)'
;KLDTYIYIGQHETYSGGGYIYEFRGRLLDLKSNLSKLHQLEWIDDKTRAIFIQLTLYNPNVQLFTSATFLVEFLSTSSISPTVRFEPLNFYVFTSVLQLVCTILYIIFIIYFIIIEIRLLFQLKLNYFCQFRSLIELGIIVCSLRNVVVYLWRFQECKRISRLFKETNGYVYINLEFAVYANDLLTFFLSFCCFFGTIKFIHLFRFNRRLSLFTETLRYARRELISFSIMFSIVFMSFLSLFYLLFVSRISSCSSLLSSAQMLCEMTLMKFDTSELIGADVVIGPLCFSIFILLVVFVCLSMFISIINDSFRYARENQIQDQDILSFMLNNLLHWIGIKMSSRSQIAEEQDSRMRSQYFDPIENFPDRIDQ
;
A
#
# COMPACT_ATOMS: atom_id res chain seq x y z
N LYS A 1 13.49 9.36 -34.80
CA LYS A 1 13.34 9.93 -33.44
C LYS A 1 13.39 8.74 -32.50
N LEU A 2 14.23 8.76 -31.47
CA LEU A 2 14.32 7.64 -30.54
C LEU A 2 12.99 7.58 -29.76
N ASP A 3 12.33 6.41 -29.76
CA ASP A 3 11.12 6.16 -28.98
C ASP A 3 11.51 5.87 -27.52
N THR A 4 12.13 6.86 -26.86
CA THR A 4 12.63 6.73 -25.49
C THR A 4 11.90 7.72 -24.57
N TYR A 5 11.72 7.35 -23.31
CA TYR A 5 10.92 8.11 -22.34
C TYR A 5 11.70 8.41 -21.07
N ILE A 6 11.04 9.11 -20.14
CA ILE A 6 11.62 9.50 -18.85
C ILE A 6 11.70 8.28 -17.93
N TYR A 7 12.90 7.84 -17.60
CA TYR A 7 13.16 6.77 -16.66
C TYR A 7 13.54 7.36 -15.29
N ILE A 8 12.86 6.94 -14.23
CA ILE A 8 13.18 7.36 -12.86
C ILE A 8 14.14 6.31 -12.27
N GLY A 9 15.41 6.70 -12.12
CA GLY A 9 16.44 5.91 -11.45
C GLY A 9 16.39 6.05 -9.93
N GLN A 10 17.39 5.52 -9.23
CA GLN A 10 17.44 5.63 -7.76
C GLN A 10 17.88 7.03 -7.34
N HIS A 11 18.78 7.65 -8.10
CA HIS A 11 19.37 8.93 -7.76
C HIS A 11 18.86 10.08 -8.63
N GLU A 12 18.66 9.85 -9.92
CA GLU A 12 18.24 10.88 -10.86
C GLU A 12 17.13 10.40 -11.81
N THR A 13 16.48 11.36 -12.45
CA THR A 13 15.49 11.10 -13.50
C THR A 13 16.13 11.35 -14.86
N TYR A 14 16.19 10.31 -15.69
CA TYR A 14 16.83 10.34 -17.00
C TYR A 14 15.80 10.57 -18.10
N SER A 15 16.00 11.61 -18.91
CA SER A 15 15.17 11.84 -20.09
C SER A 15 15.47 10.83 -21.20
N GLY A 16 14.51 10.60 -22.09
CA GLY A 16 14.63 9.69 -23.23
C GLY A 16 15.57 10.13 -24.38
N GLY A 17 16.69 10.79 -24.08
CA GLY A 17 17.74 11.13 -25.04
C GLY A 17 18.97 10.24 -24.90
N GLY A 18 20.00 10.51 -25.70
CA GLY A 18 21.32 9.89 -25.56
C GLY A 18 21.82 9.17 -26.80
N TYR A 19 22.89 8.39 -26.61
CA TYR A 19 23.55 7.60 -27.65
C TYR A 19 23.15 6.14 -27.51
N ILE A 20 22.76 5.51 -28.62
CA ILE A 20 22.34 4.10 -28.63
C ILE A 20 23.24 3.31 -29.57
N TYR A 21 23.73 2.19 -29.09
CA TYR A 21 24.40 1.19 -29.90
C TYR A 21 23.61 -0.12 -29.87
N GLU A 22 23.10 -0.54 -31.03
CA GLU A 22 22.35 -1.78 -31.13
C GLU A 22 23.28 -2.97 -31.41
N PHE A 23 23.40 -3.85 -30.41
CA PHE A 23 24.11 -5.11 -30.56
C PHE A 23 23.34 -6.09 -31.45
N ARG A 24 23.95 -6.50 -32.57
CA ARG A 24 23.38 -7.44 -33.55
C ARG A 24 24.43 -8.47 -33.96
N GLY A 25 23.97 -9.68 -34.32
CA GLY A 25 24.83 -10.71 -34.92
C GLY A 25 25.26 -11.82 -33.96
N ARG A 26 26.33 -12.52 -34.31
CA ARG A 26 26.85 -13.65 -33.52
C ARG A 26 27.71 -13.16 -32.36
N LEU A 27 27.98 -14.03 -31.39
CA LEU A 27 28.80 -13.72 -30.23
C LEU A 27 30.20 -13.18 -30.58
N LEU A 28 30.79 -13.58 -31.72
CA LEU A 28 32.05 -13.05 -32.22
C LEU A 28 31.94 -11.57 -32.64
N ASP A 29 30.86 -11.22 -33.36
CA ASP A 29 30.59 -9.86 -33.80
C ASP A 29 30.33 -8.94 -32.59
N LEU A 30 29.57 -9.45 -31.61
CA LEU A 30 29.30 -8.74 -30.36
C LEU A 30 30.59 -8.42 -29.59
N LYS A 31 31.50 -9.40 -29.45
CA LYS A 31 32.80 -9.18 -28.80
C LYS A 31 33.66 -8.16 -29.54
N SER A 32 33.71 -8.24 -30.87
CA SER A 32 34.45 -7.29 -31.72
C SER A 32 33.86 -5.88 -31.65
N ASN A 33 32.54 -5.76 -31.59
CA ASN A 33 31.87 -4.47 -31.45
C ASN A 33 32.07 -3.87 -30.05
N LEU A 34 32.04 -4.70 -29.01
CA LEU A 34 32.31 -4.25 -27.64
C LEU A 34 33.76 -3.78 -27.49
N SER A 35 34.74 -4.48 -28.08
CA SER A 35 36.13 -4.02 -28.07
C SER A 35 36.32 -2.70 -28.83
N LYS A 36 35.60 -2.49 -29.94
CA LYS A 36 35.58 -1.19 -30.63
C LYS A 36 34.99 -0.08 -29.77
N LEU A 37 33.86 -0.32 -29.10
CA LEU A 37 33.26 0.67 -28.19
C LEU A 37 34.19 1.02 -27.03
N HIS A 38 34.92 0.03 -26.53
CA HIS A 38 35.93 0.25 -25.49
C HIS A 38 37.11 1.08 -26.00
N GLN A 39 37.63 0.78 -27.21
CA GLN A 39 38.68 1.57 -27.86
C GLN A 39 38.26 3.01 -28.17
N LEU A 40 36.98 3.25 -28.40
CA LEU A 40 36.41 4.56 -28.66
C LEU A 40 36.04 5.33 -27.39
N GLU A 41 36.32 4.79 -26.19
CA GLU A 41 35.93 5.39 -24.91
C GLU A 41 34.44 5.78 -24.88
N TRP A 42 33.58 4.89 -25.37
CA TRP A 42 32.13 5.15 -25.43
C TRP A 42 31.52 5.43 -24.05
N ILE A 43 32.17 4.93 -22.99
CA ILE A 43 31.89 5.24 -21.60
C ILE A 43 33.04 6.10 -21.10
N ASP A 44 32.74 7.33 -20.73
CA ASP A 44 33.68 8.33 -20.24
C ASP A 44 33.33 8.81 -18.82
N ASP A 45 34.19 9.66 -18.24
CA ASP A 45 33.98 10.25 -16.90
C ASP A 45 32.71 11.12 -16.81
N LYS A 46 32.13 11.52 -17.95
CA LYS A 46 30.92 12.34 -18.03
C LYS A 46 29.66 11.49 -18.18
N THR A 47 29.79 10.19 -18.38
CA THR A 47 28.66 9.27 -18.51
C THR A 47 27.95 9.17 -17.16
N ARG A 48 26.64 9.45 -17.13
CA ARG A 48 25.82 9.46 -15.91
C ARG A 48 24.98 8.21 -15.72
N ALA A 49 24.51 7.62 -16.80
CA ALA A 49 23.73 6.40 -16.76
C ALA A 49 23.94 5.56 -18.01
N ILE A 50 24.02 4.25 -17.83
CA ILE A 50 24.04 3.28 -18.92
C ILE A 50 22.83 2.37 -18.78
N PHE A 51 22.07 2.28 -19.86
CA PHE A 51 20.93 1.37 -19.98
C PHE A 51 21.30 0.21 -20.89
N ILE A 52 21.20 -1.01 -20.37
CA ILE A 52 21.29 -2.23 -21.17
C ILE A 52 19.89 -2.84 -21.17
N GLN A 53 19.23 -2.80 -22.31
CA GLN A 53 17.87 -3.29 -22.49
C GLN A 53 17.88 -4.58 -23.32
N LEU A 54 17.24 -5.61 -22.81
CA LEU A 54 17.13 -6.92 -23.44
C LEU A 54 15.67 -7.34 -23.45
N THR A 55 15.24 -7.96 -24.55
CA THR A 55 13.92 -8.57 -24.65
C THR A 55 14.11 -10.07 -24.83
N LEU A 56 13.58 -10.83 -23.88
CA LEU A 56 13.63 -12.28 -23.86
C LEU A 56 12.23 -12.83 -24.18
N TYR A 57 12.15 -13.96 -24.86
CA TYR A 57 10.90 -14.67 -25.09
C TYR A 57 11.02 -16.11 -24.61
N ASN A 58 10.12 -16.53 -23.73
CA ASN A 58 10.02 -17.90 -23.28
C ASN A 58 8.86 -18.59 -24.02
N PRO A 59 9.13 -19.51 -24.97
CA PRO A 59 8.08 -20.17 -25.75
C PRO A 59 7.21 -21.13 -24.93
N ASN A 60 7.74 -21.70 -23.83
CA ASN A 60 7.01 -22.67 -23.02
C ASN A 60 5.86 -22.02 -22.24
N VAL A 61 6.09 -20.80 -21.75
CA VAL A 61 5.10 -20.01 -20.99
C VAL A 61 4.44 -18.93 -21.87
N GLN A 62 4.91 -18.76 -23.11
CA GLN A 62 4.44 -17.76 -24.07
C GLN A 62 4.51 -16.31 -23.52
N LEU A 63 5.51 -16.05 -22.68
CA LEU A 63 5.74 -14.75 -22.05
C LEU A 63 6.96 -14.07 -22.66
N PHE A 64 6.83 -12.79 -22.93
CA PHE A 64 7.96 -11.91 -23.19
C PHE A 64 8.44 -11.36 -21.86
N THR A 65 9.74 -11.12 -21.73
CA THR A 65 10.32 -10.49 -20.55
C THR A 65 11.19 -9.34 -21.01
N SER A 66 10.87 -8.13 -20.55
CA SER A 66 11.75 -6.98 -20.69
C SER A 66 12.72 -6.96 -19.52
N ALA A 67 14.02 -7.02 -19.81
CA ALA A 67 15.08 -6.90 -18.82
C ALA A 67 15.79 -5.57 -19.06
N THR A 68 15.79 -4.70 -18.05
CA THR A 68 16.48 -3.41 -18.07
C THR A 68 17.53 -3.40 -16.97
N PHE A 69 18.79 -3.27 -17.35
CA PHE A 69 19.89 -3.02 -16.43
C PHE A 69 20.24 -1.54 -16.52
N LEU A 70 20.17 -0.85 -15.40
CA LEU A 70 20.59 0.53 -15.25
C LEU A 70 21.85 0.56 -14.40
N VAL A 71 22.88 1.22 -14.89
CA VAL A 71 24.10 1.51 -14.13
C VAL A 71 24.23 3.02 -14.02
N GLU A 72 24.00 3.56 -12.82
CA GLU A 72 24.13 4.99 -12.52
C GLU A 72 25.55 5.31 -12.03
N PHE A 73 26.17 6.34 -12.60
CA PHE A 73 27.49 6.86 -12.21
C PHE A 73 27.33 8.18 -11.47
N LEU A 74 27.54 8.13 -10.16
CA LEU A 74 27.45 9.32 -9.31
C LEU A 74 28.62 10.26 -9.57
N SER A 75 28.43 11.54 -9.25
CA SER A 75 29.49 12.56 -9.27
C SER A 75 30.66 12.23 -8.34
N THR A 76 30.42 11.39 -7.32
CA THR A 76 31.42 10.86 -6.39
C THR A 76 32.16 9.63 -6.92
N SER A 77 32.06 9.32 -8.21
CA SER A 77 32.62 8.12 -8.87
C SER A 77 32.07 6.78 -8.36
N SER A 78 31.01 6.79 -7.56
CA SER A 78 30.32 5.57 -7.16
C SER A 78 29.43 5.04 -8.29
N ILE A 79 29.31 3.72 -8.38
CA ILE A 79 28.52 3.01 -9.39
C ILE A 79 27.34 2.33 -8.68
N SER A 80 26.11 2.68 -9.03
CA SER A 80 24.89 2.08 -8.50
C SER A 80 24.16 1.26 -9.57
N PRO A 81 24.22 -0.08 -9.52
CA PRO A 81 23.51 -0.94 -10.45
C PRO A 81 22.07 -1.22 -9.98
N THR A 82 21.10 -1.02 -10.86
CA THR A 82 19.70 -1.40 -10.66
C THR A 82 19.26 -2.33 -11.78
N VAL A 83 18.53 -3.39 -11.45
CA VAL A 83 18.03 -4.36 -12.42
C VAL A 83 16.52 -4.48 -12.30
N ARG A 84 15.84 -4.47 -13.45
CA ARG A 84 14.39 -4.60 -13.52
C ARG A 84 13.99 -5.66 -14.55
N PHE A 85 13.23 -6.65 -14.10
CA PHE A 85 12.69 -7.72 -14.95
C PHE A 85 11.17 -7.65 -14.97
N GLU A 86 10.59 -7.50 -16.14
CA GLU A 86 9.14 -7.32 -16.29
C GLU A 86 8.56 -8.31 -17.30
N PRO A 87 7.79 -9.33 -16.83
CA PRO A 87 7.12 -10.26 -17.70
C PRO A 87 5.87 -9.62 -18.33
N LEU A 88 5.76 -9.72 -19.64
CA LEU A 88 4.68 -9.22 -20.46
C LEU A 88 3.98 -10.37 -21.19
N ASN A 89 2.67 -10.46 -20.98
CA ASN A 89 1.81 -11.32 -21.78
C ASN A 89 1.12 -10.50 -22.88
N PHE A 90 1.45 -10.80 -24.14
CA PHE A 90 0.79 -10.20 -25.31
C PHE A 90 -0.42 -10.99 -25.80
N TYR A 91 -0.64 -12.21 -25.29
CA TYR A 91 -1.81 -13.01 -25.64
C TYR A 91 -3.00 -12.61 -24.77
N VAL A 92 -3.83 -11.73 -25.35
CA VAL A 92 -4.92 -11.02 -24.67
C VAL A 92 -6.09 -11.94 -24.30
N PHE A 93 -6.36 -12.96 -25.12
CA PHE A 93 -7.44 -13.92 -24.91
C PHE A 93 -6.91 -15.32 -25.14
N THR A 94 -6.26 -15.90 -24.13
CA THR A 94 -5.81 -17.30 -24.19
C THR A 94 -6.96 -18.26 -23.90
N SER A 95 -7.98 -17.82 -23.15
CA SER A 95 -9.12 -18.64 -22.74
C SER A 95 -10.46 -17.92 -22.93
N VAL A 96 -11.51 -18.69 -23.24
CA VAL A 96 -12.90 -18.20 -23.32
C VAL A 96 -13.35 -17.60 -21.97
N LEU A 97 -12.88 -18.17 -20.86
CA LEU A 97 -13.18 -17.67 -19.51
C LEU A 97 -12.68 -16.23 -19.30
N GLN A 98 -11.48 -15.90 -19.75
CA GLN A 98 -10.95 -14.55 -19.65
C GLN A 98 -11.80 -13.53 -20.42
N LEU A 99 -12.31 -13.92 -21.60
CA LEU A 99 -13.21 -13.09 -22.39
C LEU A 99 -14.54 -12.87 -21.66
N VAL A 100 -15.16 -13.94 -21.13
CA VAL A 100 -16.41 -13.85 -20.35
C VAL A 100 -16.22 -12.96 -19.11
N CYS A 101 -15.14 -13.13 -18.36
CA CYS A 101 -14.81 -12.28 -17.20
C CYS A 101 -14.62 -10.81 -17.59
N THR A 102 -14.02 -10.53 -18.75
CA THR A 102 -13.83 -9.16 -19.24
C THR A 102 -15.16 -8.51 -19.60
N ILE A 103 -16.06 -9.24 -20.27
CA ILE A 103 -17.41 -8.74 -20.58
C ILE A 103 -18.19 -8.45 -19.29
N LEU A 104 -18.18 -9.39 -18.33
CA LEU A 104 -18.83 -9.20 -17.04
C LEU A 104 -18.26 -8.01 -16.28
N TYR A 105 -16.94 -7.81 -16.29
CA TYR A 105 -16.29 -6.66 -15.66
C TYR A 105 -16.81 -5.34 -16.24
N ILE A 106 -16.91 -5.22 -17.57
CA ILE A 106 -17.46 -4.01 -18.23
C ILE A 106 -18.93 -3.80 -17.85
N ILE A 107 -19.74 -4.86 -17.82
CA ILE A 107 -21.14 -4.79 -17.41
C ILE A 107 -21.27 -4.27 -15.97
N PHE A 108 -20.46 -4.77 -15.04
CA PHE A 108 -20.46 -4.30 -13.66
C PHE A 108 -20.06 -2.84 -13.51
N ILE A 109 -19.08 -2.37 -14.28
CA ILE A 109 -18.70 -0.94 -14.30
C ILE A 109 -19.89 -0.08 -14.72
N ILE A 110 -20.56 -0.43 -15.83
CA ILE A 110 -21.71 0.31 -16.34
C ILE A 110 -22.84 0.32 -15.30
N TYR A 111 -23.12 -0.82 -14.68
CA TYR A 111 -24.11 -0.94 -13.62
C TYR A 111 -23.79 -0.02 -12.42
N PHE A 112 -22.55 -0.02 -11.93
CA PHE A 112 -22.14 0.85 -10.82
C PHE A 112 -22.20 2.33 -11.19
N ILE A 113 -21.83 2.71 -12.42
CA ILE A 113 -21.97 4.10 -12.91
C ILE A 113 -23.43 4.55 -12.88
N ILE A 114 -24.38 3.72 -13.33
CA ILE A 114 -25.81 4.07 -13.35
C ILE A 114 -26.34 4.28 -11.92
N ILE A 115 -25.97 3.42 -10.98
CA ILE A 115 -26.35 3.57 -9.57
C ILE A 115 -25.78 4.87 -8.99
N GLU A 116 -24.50 5.12 -9.23
CA GLU A 116 -23.81 6.25 -8.62
C GLU A 116 -24.33 7.58 -9.15
N ILE A 117 -24.63 7.65 -10.46
CA ILE A 117 -25.27 8.82 -11.06
C ILE A 117 -26.63 9.10 -10.42
N ARG A 118 -27.47 8.07 -10.22
CA ARG A 118 -28.77 8.23 -9.54
C ARG A 118 -28.60 8.75 -8.11
N LEU A 119 -27.63 8.20 -7.38
CA LEU A 119 -27.34 8.58 -6.00
C LEU A 119 -26.81 10.03 -5.91
N LEU A 120 -25.97 10.43 -6.87
CA LEU A 120 -25.44 11.79 -6.99
C LEU A 120 -26.57 12.80 -7.26
N PHE A 121 -27.54 12.47 -8.12
CA PHE A 121 -28.68 13.36 -8.36
C PHE A 121 -29.58 13.55 -7.13
N GLN A 122 -29.69 12.53 -6.27
CA GLN A 122 -30.47 12.62 -5.02
C GLN A 122 -29.76 13.42 -3.93
N LEU A 123 -28.46 13.18 -3.72
CA LEU A 123 -27.68 13.72 -2.60
C LEU A 123 -26.92 15.02 -2.93
N LYS A 124 -26.79 15.38 -4.22
CA LYS A 124 -26.11 16.58 -4.74
C LYS A 124 -24.73 16.79 -4.11
N LEU A 125 -24.55 17.86 -3.32
CA LEU A 125 -23.26 18.18 -2.69
C LEU A 125 -22.99 17.35 -1.43
N ASN A 126 -24.04 16.90 -0.73
CA ASN A 126 -23.87 16.07 0.46
C ASN A 126 -23.25 14.69 0.13
N TYR A 127 -23.32 14.29 -1.14
CA TYR A 127 -22.67 13.11 -1.69
C TYR A 127 -21.15 13.10 -1.42
N PHE A 128 -20.45 14.19 -1.70
CA PHE A 128 -18.99 14.25 -1.55
C PHE A 128 -18.53 14.30 -0.09
N CYS A 129 -19.42 14.64 0.83
CA CYS A 129 -19.14 14.61 2.27
C CYS A 129 -19.23 13.18 2.85
N GLN A 130 -19.92 12.26 2.17
CA GLN A 130 -20.12 10.91 2.66
C GLN A 130 -18.95 10.00 2.29
N PHE A 131 -18.22 9.50 3.29
CA PHE A 131 -17.06 8.61 3.10
C PHE A 131 -17.36 7.38 2.24
N ARG A 132 -18.56 6.79 2.38
CA ARG A 132 -19.00 5.65 1.57
C ARG A 132 -19.06 5.99 0.08
N SER A 133 -19.61 7.15 -0.26
CA SER A 133 -19.74 7.62 -1.63
C SER A 133 -18.37 7.89 -2.26
N LEU A 134 -17.41 8.41 -1.49
CA LEU A 134 -16.04 8.58 -1.96
C LEU A 134 -15.35 7.25 -2.33
N ILE A 135 -15.62 6.17 -1.59
CA ILE A 135 -15.07 4.84 -1.92
C ILE A 135 -15.66 4.33 -3.24
N GLU A 136 -16.97 4.43 -3.43
CA GLU A 136 -17.64 3.99 -4.68
C GLU A 136 -17.15 4.80 -5.88
N LEU A 137 -17.02 6.12 -5.72
CA LEU A 137 -16.43 7.00 -6.74
C LEU A 137 -14.98 6.60 -7.06
N GLY A 138 -14.18 6.26 -6.04
CA GLY A 138 -12.81 5.76 -6.22
C GLY A 138 -12.76 4.49 -7.07
N ILE A 139 -13.64 3.52 -6.81
CA ILE A 139 -13.75 2.28 -7.60
C ILE A 139 -14.10 2.59 -9.06
N ILE A 140 -15.06 3.48 -9.30
CA ILE A 140 -15.49 3.87 -10.65
C ILE A 140 -14.37 4.58 -11.41
N VAL A 141 -13.69 5.54 -10.78
CA VAL A 141 -12.59 6.28 -11.43
C VAL A 141 -11.43 5.35 -11.76
N CYS A 142 -11.00 4.52 -10.81
CA CYS A 142 -9.91 3.57 -11.04
C CYS A 142 -10.27 2.52 -12.12
N SER A 143 -11.49 2.01 -12.12
CA SER A 143 -11.94 1.04 -13.13
C SER A 143 -12.05 1.64 -14.54
N LEU A 144 -12.57 2.86 -14.68
CA LEU A 144 -12.59 3.58 -15.95
C LEU A 144 -11.18 3.83 -16.49
N ARG A 145 -10.25 4.28 -15.62
CA ARG A 145 -8.84 4.46 -15.99
C ARG A 145 -8.22 3.14 -16.42
N ASN A 146 -8.51 2.04 -15.72
CA ASN A 146 -8.03 0.71 -16.06
C ASN A 146 -8.49 0.30 -17.47
N VAL A 147 -9.76 0.48 -17.82
CA VAL A 147 -10.28 0.19 -19.17
C VAL A 147 -9.57 1.03 -20.25
N VAL A 148 -9.35 2.32 -20.00
CA VAL A 148 -8.63 3.20 -20.95
C VAL A 148 -7.20 2.72 -21.18
N VAL A 149 -6.45 2.44 -20.11
CA VAL A 149 -5.07 1.94 -20.22
C VAL A 149 -5.05 0.55 -20.87
N TYR A 150 -6.05 -0.29 -20.63
CA TYR A 150 -6.16 -1.62 -21.24
C TYR A 150 -6.35 -1.53 -22.76
N LEU A 151 -7.23 -0.63 -23.22
CA LEU A 151 -7.41 -0.36 -24.65
C LEU A 151 -6.12 0.18 -25.28
N TRP A 152 -5.40 1.05 -24.58
CA TRP A 152 -4.12 1.58 -25.05
C TRP A 152 -3.06 0.47 -25.17
N ARG A 153 -2.90 -0.35 -24.13
CA ARG A 153 -2.04 -1.54 -24.15
C ARG A 153 -2.40 -2.45 -25.31
N PHE A 154 -3.69 -2.70 -25.54
CA PHE A 154 -4.15 -3.56 -26.63
C PHE A 154 -3.74 -3.04 -28.02
N GLN A 155 -3.79 -1.73 -28.24
CA GLN A 155 -3.33 -1.10 -29.48
C GLN A 155 -1.82 -1.28 -29.66
N GLU A 156 -1.04 -1.08 -28.60
CA GLU A 156 0.42 -1.26 -28.64
C GLU A 156 0.82 -2.72 -28.87
N CYS A 157 0.14 -3.68 -28.24
CA CYS A 157 0.35 -5.10 -28.50
C CYS A 157 0.17 -5.43 -29.99
N LYS A 158 -0.86 -4.87 -30.64
CA LYS A 158 -1.09 -5.05 -32.08
C LYS A 158 0.02 -4.44 -32.93
N ARG A 159 0.50 -3.24 -32.56
CA ARG A 159 1.61 -2.56 -33.23
C ARG A 159 2.89 -3.39 -33.15
N ILE A 160 3.24 -3.85 -31.95
CA ILE A 160 4.43 -4.70 -31.69
C ILE A 160 4.34 -6.02 -32.45
N SER A 161 3.18 -6.69 -32.42
CA SER A 161 2.99 -7.96 -33.14
C SER A 161 3.13 -7.79 -34.66
N ARG A 162 2.68 -6.67 -35.23
CA ARG A 162 2.86 -6.36 -36.65
C ARG A 162 4.33 -6.10 -36.98
N LEU A 163 5.02 -5.29 -36.18
CA LEU A 163 6.47 -5.02 -36.30
C LEU A 163 7.31 -6.30 -36.24
N PHE A 164 6.98 -7.19 -35.31
CA PHE A 164 7.67 -8.47 -35.17
C PHE A 164 7.51 -9.35 -36.41
N LYS A 165 6.32 -9.37 -37.02
CA LYS A 165 6.05 -10.10 -38.27
C LYS A 165 6.79 -9.51 -39.47
N GLU A 166 6.85 -8.19 -39.57
CA GLU A 166 7.52 -7.50 -40.68
C GLU A 166 9.04 -7.63 -40.62
N THR A 167 9.62 -7.66 -39.43
CA THR A 167 11.08 -7.70 -39.21
C THR A 167 11.63 -9.12 -38.99
N ASN A 168 10.78 -10.15 -39.01
CA ASN A 168 11.12 -11.54 -38.69
C ASN A 168 11.88 -11.68 -37.35
N GLY A 169 11.70 -10.74 -36.41
CA GLY A 169 12.37 -10.72 -35.12
C GLY A 169 13.87 -10.38 -35.13
N TYR A 170 14.43 -9.90 -36.24
CA TYR A 170 15.85 -9.50 -36.33
C TYR A 170 16.14 -8.08 -35.82
N VAL A 171 15.11 -7.32 -35.47
CA VAL A 171 15.22 -5.95 -34.97
C VAL A 171 14.81 -5.91 -33.50
N TYR A 172 15.55 -5.15 -32.69
CA TYR A 172 15.19 -4.89 -31.31
C TYR A 172 13.86 -4.12 -31.26
N ILE A 173 12.90 -4.65 -30.51
CA ILE A 173 11.60 -4.00 -30.30
C ILE A 173 11.59 -3.44 -28.89
N ASN A 174 11.41 -2.13 -28.77
CA ASN A 174 11.26 -1.48 -27.48
C ASN A 174 9.92 -1.91 -26.83
N LEU A 175 9.98 -2.67 -25.74
CA LEU A 175 8.82 -3.11 -24.94
C LEU A 175 8.58 -2.25 -23.70
N GLU A 176 9.41 -1.25 -23.46
CA GLU A 176 9.42 -0.46 -22.24
C GLU A 176 8.09 0.31 -22.08
N PHE A 177 7.49 0.78 -23.19
CA PHE A 177 6.14 1.35 -23.17
C PHE A 177 5.06 0.34 -22.72
N ALA A 178 5.16 -0.91 -23.18
CA ALA A 178 4.22 -1.96 -22.80
C ALA A 178 4.37 -2.33 -21.32
N VAL A 179 5.60 -2.28 -20.78
CA VAL A 179 5.87 -2.40 -19.34
C VAL A 179 5.17 -1.28 -18.58
N TYR A 180 5.37 -0.02 -18.98
CA TYR A 180 4.74 1.13 -18.32
C TYR A 180 3.20 1.03 -18.30
N ALA A 181 2.59 0.63 -19.42
CA ALA A 181 1.15 0.40 -19.46
C ALA A 181 0.71 -0.74 -18.51
N ASN A 182 1.52 -1.80 -18.37
CA ASN A 182 1.25 -2.89 -17.43
C ASN A 182 1.37 -2.45 -15.97
N ASP A 183 2.35 -1.62 -15.64
CA ASP A 183 2.49 -1.02 -14.30
C ASP A 183 1.27 -0.18 -13.94
N LEU A 184 0.83 0.69 -14.85
CA LEU A 184 -0.37 1.51 -14.65
C LEU A 184 -1.62 0.65 -14.47
N LEU A 185 -1.78 -0.41 -15.26
CA LEU A 185 -2.89 -1.36 -15.09
C LEU A 185 -2.87 -2.01 -13.71
N THR A 186 -1.70 -2.49 -13.27
CA THR A 186 -1.51 -3.11 -11.96
C THR A 186 -1.79 -2.11 -10.84
N PHE A 187 -1.29 -0.89 -10.98
CA PHE A 187 -1.52 0.21 -10.04
C PHE A 187 -3.02 0.50 -9.87
N PHE A 188 -3.74 0.77 -10.96
CA PHE A 188 -5.18 1.04 -10.89
C PHE A 188 -5.97 -0.17 -10.39
N LEU A 189 -5.57 -1.39 -10.76
CA LEU A 189 -6.19 -2.62 -10.24
C LEU A 189 -5.98 -2.76 -8.72
N SER A 190 -4.78 -2.48 -8.21
CA SER A 190 -4.48 -2.49 -6.78
C SER A 190 -5.33 -1.47 -6.02
N PHE A 191 -5.53 -0.26 -6.56
CA PHE A 191 -6.46 0.71 -5.96
C PHE A 191 -7.92 0.23 -5.99
N CYS A 192 -8.37 -0.38 -7.08
CA CYS A 192 -9.69 -1.02 -7.14
C CYS A 192 -9.85 -2.09 -6.06
N CYS A 193 -8.85 -2.97 -5.90
CA CYS A 193 -8.85 -3.99 -4.85
C CYS A 193 -8.86 -3.38 -3.46
N PHE A 194 -8.06 -2.34 -3.21
CA PHE A 194 -8.01 -1.61 -1.94
C PHE A 194 -9.36 -0.96 -1.58
N PHE A 195 -9.99 -0.25 -2.50
CA PHE A 195 -11.32 0.32 -2.24
C PHE A 195 -12.38 -0.79 -2.11
N GLY A 196 -12.27 -1.86 -2.89
CA GLY A 196 -13.11 -3.05 -2.80
C GLY A 196 -13.02 -3.73 -1.43
N THR A 197 -11.83 -3.85 -0.84
CA THR A 197 -11.66 -4.41 0.50
C THR A 197 -12.25 -3.51 1.57
N ILE A 198 -12.10 -2.17 1.47
CA ILE A 198 -12.77 -1.24 2.39
C ILE A 198 -14.30 -1.37 2.30
N LYS A 199 -14.84 -1.45 1.08
CA LYS A 199 -16.28 -1.68 0.83
C LYS A 199 -16.75 -3.00 1.45
N PHE A 200 -15.94 -4.05 1.34
CA PHE A 200 -16.22 -5.36 1.95
C PHE A 200 -16.20 -5.29 3.48
N ILE A 201 -15.24 -4.59 4.10
CA ILE A 201 -15.18 -4.36 5.54
C ILE A 201 -16.45 -3.66 6.04
N HIS A 202 -16.97 -2.69 5.28
CA HIS A 202 -18.21 -2.01 5.64
C HIS A 202 -19.43 -2.96 5.63
N LEU A 203 -19.44 -3.98 4.76
CA LEU A 203 -20.51 -4.99 4.75
C LEU A 203 -20.53 -5.81 6.03
N PHE A 204 -19.39 -6.01 6.69
CA PHE A 204 -19.33 -6.76 7.95
C PHE A 204 -19.86 -6.01 9.19
N ARG A 205 -20.29 -4.75 9.04
CA ARG A 205 -20.91 -4.00 10.15
C ARG A 205 -22.16 -4.68 10.71
N PHE A 206 -22.78 -5.62 9.99
CA PHE A 206 -23.87 -6.43 10.53
C PHE A 206 -23.45 -7.32 11.71
N ASN A 207 -22.15 -7.63 11.85
CA ASN A 207 -21.65 -8.31 13.03
C ASN A 207 -21.55 -7.32 14.20
N ARG A 208 -22.26 -7.62 15.29
CA ARG A 208 -22.31 -6.78 16.51
C ARG A 208 -20.92 -6.39 17.02
N ARG A 209 -19.95 -7.32 17.00
CA ARG A 209 -18.59 -7.06 17.50
C ARG A 209 -17.85 -6.04 16.62
N LEU A 210 -18.01 -6.13 15.30
CA LEU A 210 -17.39 -5.21 14.35
C LEU A 210 -18.11 -3.85 14.31
N SER A 211 -19.42 -3.83 14.56
CA SER A 211 -20.15 -2.57 14.73
C SER A 211 -19.67 -1.82 15.97
N LEU A 212 -19.45 -2.50 17.10
CA LEU A 212 -18.91 -1.86 18.31
C LEU A 212 -17.57 -1.19 17.99
N PHE A 213 -16.63 -1.92 17.36
CA PHE A 213 -15.34 -1.37 16.94
C PHE A 213 -15.45 -0.14 16.00
N THR A 214 -16.41 -0.15 15.08
CA THR A 214 -16.62 0.99 14.18
C THR A 214 -17.15 2.22 14.94
N GLU A 215 -18.05 2.01 15.90
CA GLU A 215 -18.56 3.10 16.74
C GLU A 215 -17.49 3.62 17.71
N THR A 216 -16.63 2.75 18.27
CA THR A 216 -15.53 3.18 19.15
C THR A 216 -14.57 4.13 18.41
N LEU A 217 -14.19 3.79 17.17
CA LEU A 217 -13.38 4.65 16.32
C LEU A 217 -14.10 5.95 15.92
N ARG A 218 -15.43 5.89 15.74
CA ARG A 218 -16.22 7.09 15.43
C ARG A 218 -16.23 8.07 16.60
N TYR A 219 -16.42 7.60 17.83
CA TYR A 219 -16.35 8.43 19.02
C TYR A 219 -14.94 8.96 19.27
N ALA A 220 -13.92 8.10 19.12
CA ALA A 220 -12.51 8.48 19.27
C ALA A 220 -12.01 9.46 18.21
N ARG A 221 -12.71 9.61 17.07
CA ARG A 221 -12.22 10.34 15.89
C ARG A 221 -11.69 11.73 16.20
N ARG A 222 -12.40 12.53 17.00
CA ARG A 222 -12.01 13.91 17.30
C ARG A 222 -10.73 13.97 18.13
N GLU A 223 -10.62 13.10 19.11
CA GLU A 223 -9.45 12.99 19.99
C GLU A 223 -8.26 12.41 19.24
N LEU A 224 -8.47 11.38 18.42
CA LEU A 224 -7.44 10.79 17.55
C LEU A 224 -6.89 11.78 16.53
N ILE A 225 -7.72 12.63 15.93
CA ILE A 225 -7.25 13.68 15.01
C ILE A 225 -6.37 14.69 15.76
N SER A 226 -6.81 15.11 16.95
CA SER A 226 -6.05 16.08 17.76
C SER A 226 -4.72 15.50 18.24
N PHE A 227 -4.74 14.25 18.70
CA PHE A 227 -3.55 13.49 19.06
C PHE A 227 -2.61 13.29 17.86
N SER A 228 -3.15 12.98 16.67
CA SER A 228 -2.36 12.79 15.46
C SER A 228 -1.57 14.04 15.10
N ILE A 229 -2.14 15.24 15.25
CA ILE A 229 -1.43 16.50 15.02
C ILE A 229 -0.26 16.65 16.01
N MET A 230 -0.50 16.39 17.30
CA MET A 230 0.55 16.46 18.32
C MET A 230 1.67 15.43 18.05
N PHE A 231 1.30 14.19 17.75
CA PHE A 231 2.21 13.12 17.37
C PHE A 231 3.05 13.51 16.15
N SER A 232 2.43 14.07 15.10
CA SER A 232 3.15 14.50 13.90
C SER A 232 4.18 15.58 14.19
N ILE A 233 3.93 16.52 15.11
CA ILE A 233 4.91 17.54 15.50
C ILE A 233 6.13 16.88 16.16
N VAL A 234 5.90 15.97 17.12
CA VAL A 234 6.98 15.24 17.81
C VAL A 234 7.74 14.37 16.81
N PHE A 235 7.03 13.62 15.98
CA PHE A 235 7.61 12.74 14.97
C PHE A 235 8.46 13.52 13.95
N MET A 236 7.97 14.65 13.45
CA MET A 236 8.72 15.51 12.52
C MET A 236 9.94 16.17 13.17
N SER A 237 9.88 16.47 14.47
CA SER A 237 11.03 16.99 15.22
C SER A 237 12.14 15.94 15.31
N PHE A 238 11.79 14.69 15.63
CA PHE A 238 12.75 13.58 15.62
C PHE A 238 13.22 13.24 14.20
N LEU A 239 12.34 13.29 13.20
CA LEU A 239 12.73 13.09 11.81
C LEU A 239 13.81 14.07 11.37
N SER A 240 13.62 15.35 11.70
CA SER A 240 14.60 16.40 11.41
C SER A 240 15.91 16.18 12.17
N LEU A 241 15.83 15.81 13.45
CA LEU A 241 17.00 15.54 14.29
C LEU A 241 17.82 14.34 13.77
N PHE A 242 17.17 13.19 13.52
CA PHE A 242 17.85 11.99 13.01
C PHE A 242 18.43 12.22 11.62
N TYR A 243 17.69 12.90 10.74
CA TYR A 243 18.21 13.26 9.42
C TYR A 243 19.47 14.11 9.55
N LEU A 244 19.44 15.20 10.31
CA LEU A 244 20.61 16.09 10.43
C LEU A 244 21.81 15.44 11.12
N LEU A 245 21.60 14.60 12.13
CA LEU A 245 22.69 13.93 12.84
C LEU A 245 23.32 12.79 12.03
N PHE A 246 22.53 12.04 11.26
CA PHE A 246 22.96 10.77 10.68
C PHE A 246 22.93 10.69 9.15
N VAL A 247 22.55 11.76 8.42
CA VAL A 247 22.50 11.78 6.94
C VAL A 247 23.82 11.33 6.29
N SER A 248 24.97 11.70 6.86
CA SER A 248 26.28 11.36 6.29
C SER A 248 26.86 10.04 6.82
N ARG A 249 26.18 9.37 7.76
CA ARG A 249 26.69 8.19 8.47
C ARG A 249 25.87 6.94 8.21
N ILE A 250 24.56 7.08 8.05
CA ILE A 250 23.61 5.96 7.91
C ILE A 250 22.88 6.07 6.58
N SER A 251 22.94 5.02 5.76
CA SER A 251 22.26 4.95 4.46
C SER A 251 20.73 5.13 4.59
N SER A 252 20.14 4.57 5.64
CA SER A 252 18.74 4.73 6.02
C SER A 252 18.34 6.18 6.31
N CYS A 253 19.30 7.08 6.55
CA CYS A 253 19.08 8.52 6.71
C CYS A 253 19.43 9.37 5.48
N SER A 254 19.68 8.76 4.33
CA SER A 254 20.10 9.46 3.10
C SER A 254 19.06 10.47 2.58
N SER A 255 17.77 10.13 2.68
CA SER A 255 16.66 11.00 2.30
C SER A 255 15.68 11.17 3.46
N LEU A 256 14.94 12.28 3.47
CA LEU A 256 13.92 12.52 4.49
C LEU A 256 12.87 11.40 4.53
N LEU A 257 12.51 10.83 3.37
CA LEU A 257 11.55 9.73 3.29
C LEU A 257 12.14 8.42 3.84
N SER A 258 13.40 8.13 3.52
CA SER A 258 14.13 6.98 4.06
C SER A 258 14.30 7.10 5.58
N SER A 259 14.61 8.30 6.09
CA SER A 259 14.67 8.57 7.53
C SER A 259 13.31 8.36 8.19
N ALA A 260 12.22 8.77 7.54
CA ALA A 260 10.87 8.54 8.06
C ALA A 260 10.53 7.04 8.11
N GLN A 261 10.94 6.28 7.08
CA GLN A 261 10.81 4.83 7.09
C GLN A 261 11.62 4.21 8.24
N MET A 262 12.87 4.64 8.43
CA MET A 262 13.72 4.18 9.53
C MET A 262 13.08 4.45 10.89
N LEU A 263 12.53 5.66 11.11
CA LEU A 263 11.84 5.98 12.35
C LEU A 263 10.58 5.11 12.56
N CYS A 264 9.81 4.83 11.51
CA CYS A 264 8.71 3.88 11.59
C CYS A 264 9.20 2.47 11.97
N GLU A 265 10.30 1.99 11.39
CA GLU A 265 10.90 0.70 11.75
C GLU A 265 11.40 0.68 13.22
N MET A 266 11.94 1.80 13.70
CA MET A 266 12.30 1.99 15.11
C MET A 266 11.06 1.95 16.03
N THR A 267 9.92 2.56 15.64
CA THR A 267 8.67 2.45 16.44
C THR A 267 8.15 1.02 16.54
N LEU A 268 8.39 0.20 15.52
CA LEU A 268 8.06 -1.23 15.50
C LEU A 268 9.11 -2.10 16.22
N MET A 269 10.17 -1.50 16.78
CA MET A 269 11.32 -2.19 17.38
C MET A 269 12.00 -3.19 16.44
N LYS A 270 11.98 -2.95 15.13
CA LYS A 270 12.61 -3.82 14.12
C LYS A 270 13.99 -3.34 13.64
N PHE A 271 14.42 -2.17 14.09
CA PHE A 271 15.63 -1.53 13.61
C PHE A 271 16.90 -2.13 14.24
N ASP A 272 17.96 -2.27 13.44
CA ASP A 272 19.26 -2.74 13.90
C ASP A 272 20.03 -1.62 14.61
N THR A 273 20.09 -1.70 15.94
CA THR A 273 20.78 -0.71 16.78
C THR A 273 22.29 -0.64 16.54
N SER A 274 22.88 -1.65 15.90
CA SER A 274 24.32 -1.66 15.61
C SER A 274 24.74 -0.56 14.65
N GLU A 275 23.91 -0.23 13.65
CA GLU A 275 24.17 0.85 12.70
C GLU A 275 24.23 2.22 13.40
N LEU A 276 23.40 2.40 14.42
CA LEU A 276 23.33 3.67 15.16
C LEU A 276 24.51 3.84 16.13
N ILE A 277 24.92 2.76 16.80
CA ILE A 277 26.12 2.74 17.64
C ILE A 277 27.38 2.96 16.79
N GLY A 278 27.41 2.39 15.58
CA GLY A 278 28.51 2.59 14.61
C GLY A 278 28.61 4.02 14.10
N ALA A 279 27.51 4.76 14.04
CA ALA A 279 27.50 6.16 13.64
C ALA A 279 28.02 7.10 14.73
N ASP A 280 27.51 6.96 15.96
CA ASP A 280 28.02 7.67 17.14
C ASP A 280 27.72 6.85 18.41
N VAL A 281 28.77 6.57 19.18
CA VAL A 281 28.72 5.70 20.37
C VAL A 281 27.86 6.30 21.48
N VAL A 282 27.74 7.62 21.56
CA VAL A 282 27.06 8.32 22.66
C VAL A 282 25.74 8.93 22.18
N ILE A 283 25.78 9.74 21.13
CA ILE A 283 24.62 10.48 20.62
C ILE A 283 23.58 9.53 20.03
N GLY A 284 24.03 8.48 19.31
CA GLY A 284 23.16 7.48 18.69
C GLY A 284 22.22 6.81 19.70
N PRO A 285 22.76 6.05 20.67
CA PRO A 285 21.96 5.40 21.70
C PRO A 285 21.12 6.38 22.51
N LEU A 286 21.64 7.56 22.84
CA LEU A 286 20.90 8.58 23.60
C LEU A 286 19.66 9.06 22.83
N CYS A 287 19.80 9.44 21.56
CA CYS A 287 18.68 9.88 20.72
C CYS A 287 17.65 8.76 20.53
N PHE A 288 18.11 7.53 20.34
CA PHE A 288 17.25 6.35 20.23
C PHE A 288 16.46 6.07 21.52
N SER A 289 17.12 6.12 22.68
CA SER A 289 16.45 5.93 23.98
C SER A 289 15.39 7.00 24.22
N ILE A 290 15.69 8.27 23.94
CA ILE A 290 14.72 9.36 24.08
C ILE A 290 13.55 9.18 23.10
N PHE A 291 13.83 8.80 21.86
CA PHE A 291 12.81 8.55 20.85
C PHE A 291 11.86 7.42 21.27
N ILE A 292 12.40 6.28 21.73
CA ILE A 292 11.58 5.17 22.22
C ILE A 292 10.76 5.59 23.43
N LEU A 293 11.36 6.29 24.40
CA LEU A 293 10.64 6.77 25.58
C LEU A 293 9.46 7.65 25.19
N LEU A 294 9.67 8.65 24.34
CA LEU A 294 8.60 9.59 23.98
C LEU A 294 7.59 9.02 22.99
N VAL A 295 8.04 8.35 21.94
CA VAL A 295 7.16 7.91 20.85
C VAL A 295 6.52 6.56 21.15
N VAL A 296 7.28 5.60 21.67
CA VAL A 296 6.72 4.29 22.01
C VAL A 296 6.00 4.37 23.35
N PHE A 297 6.69 4.72 24.44
CA PHE A 297 6.04 4.64 25.76
C PHE A 297 4.99 5.72 25.98
N VAL A 298 5.28 7.00 25.70
CA VAL A 298 4.30 8.07 25.95
C VAL A 298 3.22 8.12 24.87
N CYS A 299 3.60 8.22 23.59
CA CYS A 299 2.61 8.42 22.53
C CYS A 299 1.74 7.17 22.29
N LEU A 300 2.28 5.95 22.28
CA LEU A 300 1.41 4.76 22.12
C LEU A 300 0.52 4.55 23.34
N SER A 301 0.99 4.81 24.56
CA SER A 301 0.12 4.70 25.74
C SER A 301 -1.03 5.70 25.70
N MET A 302 -0.78 6.92 25.25
CA MET A 302 -1.84 7.92 25.04
C MET A 302 -2.83 7.48 23.97
N PHE A 303 -2.33 6.97 22.84
CA PHE A 303 -3.17 6.43 21.76
C PHE A 303 -4.07 5.30 22.24
N ILE A 304 -3.52 4.35 23.01
CA ILE A 304 -4.26 3.23 23.60
C ILE A 304 -5.29 3.75 24.61
N SER A 305 -4.94 4.74 25.44
CA SER A 305 -5.86 5.33 26.42
C SER A 305 -7.08 5.96 25.74
N ILE A 306 -6.88 6.78 24.71
CA ILE A 306 -7.97 7.42 23.94
C ILE A 306 -8.93 6.37 23.36
N ILE A 307 -8.37 5.29 22.80
CA ILE A 307 -9.17 4.19 22.24
C ILE A 307 -9.93 3.46 23.36
N ASN A 308 -9.28 3.20 24.50
CA ASN A 308 -9.90 2.47 25.60
C ASN A 308 -11.07 3.27 26.22
N ASP A 309 -10.89 4.57 26.42
CA ASP A 309 -11.94 5.45 26.94
C ASP A 309 -13.13 5.53 25.97
N SER A 310 -12.85 5.72 24.69
CA SER A 310 -13.89 5.71 23.64
C SER A 310 -14.56 4.33 23.50
N PHE A 311 -13.83 3.24 23.76
CA PHE A 311 -14.35 1.89 23.73
C PHE A 311 -15.32 1.63 24.89
N ARG A 312 -14.96 2.08 26.10
CA ARG A 312 -15.85 2.01 27.26
C ARG A 312 -17.15 2.76 27.01
N TYR A 313 -17.04 4.00 26.50
CA TYR A 313 -18.20 4.82 26.15
C TYR A 313 -19.10 4.15 25.10
N ALA A 314 -18.52 3.61 24.02
CA ALA A 314 -19.28 2.91 22.99
C ALA A 314 -19.97 1.64 23.49
N ARG A 315 -19.32 0.90 24.40
CA ARG A 315 -19.87 -0.33 24.99
C ARG A 315 -21.07 0.00 25.89
N GLU A 316 -20.98 1.04 26.72
CA GLU A 316 -22.06 1.47 27.60
C GLU A 316 -23.31 1.87 26.80
N ASN A 317 -23.15 2.71 25.77
CA ASN A 317 -24.26 3.09 24.89
C ASN A 317 -24.91 1.89 24.19
N GLN A 318 -24.11 0.90 23.76
CA GLN A 318 -24.65 -0.28 23.10
C GLN A 318 -25.41 -1.21 24.07
N ILE A 319 -25.01 -1.27 25.34
CA ILE A 319 -25.77 -2.03 26.37
C ILE A 319 -27.12 -1.35 26.61
N GLN A 320 -27.12 -0.03 26.78
CA GLN A 320 -28.34 0.75 26.99
C GLN A 320 -29.36 0.59 25.84
N ASP A 321 -28.91 0.60 24.58
CA ASP A 321 -29.79 0.36 23.42
C ASP A 321 -30.44 -1.03 23.45
N GLN A 322 -29.74 -2.05 23.97
CA GLN A 322 -30.28 -3.40 24.08
C GLN A 322 -31.29 -3.55 25.20
N ASP A 323 -31.06 -2.87 26.31
CA ASP A 323 -32.00 -2.85 27.43
C ASP A 323 -33.30 -2.16 27.01
N ILE A 324 -33.22 -1.07 26.24
CA ILE A 324 -34.39 -0.40 25.66
C ILE A 324 -35.10 -1.29 24.62
N LEU A 325 -34.36 -1.96 23.73
CA LEU A 325 -34.96 -2.87 22.75
C LEU A 325 -35.64 -4.08 23.41
N SER A 326 -35.01 -4.67 24.43
CA SER A 326 -35.59 -5.78 25.18
C SER A 326 -36.80 -5.34 26.00
N PHE A 327 -36.78 -4.12 26.56
CA PHE A 327 -37.94 -3.51 27.20
C PHE A 327 -39.10 -3.26 26.23
N MET A 328 -38.83 -2.70 25.04
CA MET A 328 -39.84 -2.48 24.00
C MET A 328 -40.42 -3.80 23.47
N LEU A 329 -39.57 -4.81 23.25
CA LEU A 329 -40.02 -6.14 22.86
C LEU A 329 -40.87 -6.78 23.95
N ASN A 330 -40.48 -6.68 25.22
CA ASN A 330 -41.27 -7.20 26.33
C ASN A 330 -42.63 -6.48 26.45
N ASN A 331 -42.68 -5.17 26.24
CA ASN A 331 -43.94 -4.42 26.27
C ASN A 331 -44.86 -4.78 25.10
N LEU A 332 -44.29 -5.00 23.90
CA LEU A 332 -45.02 -5.45 22.72
C LEU A 332 -45.50 -6.90 22.86
N LEU A 333 -44.68 -7.79 23.42
CA LEU A 333 -45.05 -9.17 23.75
C LEU A 333 -46.12 -9.25 24.84
N HIS A 334 -46.08 -8.34 25.82
CA HIS A 334 -47.13 -8.18 26.83
C HIS A 334 -48.45 -7.75 26.19
N TRP A 335 -48.40 -6.85 25.20
CA TRP A 335 -49.57 -6.47 24.38
C TRP A 335 -50.13 -7.63 23.54
N ILE A 336 -49.28 -8.57 23.11
CA ILE A 336 -49.66 -9.76 22.33
C ILE A 336 -50.03 -10.95 23.25
N GLY A 337 -49.86 -10.83 24.58
CA GLY A 337 -50.24 -11.85 25.55
C GLY A 337 -49.26 -13.04 25.65
N ILE A 338 -48.07 -12.93 25.06
CA ILE A 338 -47.04 -13.99 25.09
C ILE A 338 -46.02 -13.64 26.19
N LYS A 339 -46.01 -14.42 27.27
CA LYS A 339 -45.08 -14.22 28.40
C LYS A 339 -43.74 -14.91 28.10
N MET A 340 -42.69 -14.14 27.83
CA MET A 340 -41.34 -14.69 27.66
C MET A 340 -40.63 -14.72 29.02
N SER A 341 -40.17 -15.90 29.46
CA SER A 341 -39.30 -16.02 30.63
C SER A 341 -37.97 -15.34 30.33
N SER A 342 -37.51 -14.51 31.26
CA SER A 342 -36.46 -13.51 31.02
C SER A 342 -35.15 -14.14 30.52
N ARG A 343 -34.76 -13.77 29.29
CA ARG A 343 -33.45 -14.11 28.71
C ARG A 343 -32.38 -13.07 29.08
N SER A 344 -32.79 -11.93 29.64
CA SER A 344 -31.91 -10.85 30.11
C SER A 344 -31.13 -11.25 31.36
N GLN A 345 -31.76 -11.93 32.33
CA GLN A 345 -31.08 -12.39 33.54
C GLN A 345 -29.94 -13.37 33.22
N ILE A 346 -30.12 -14.27 32.24
CA ILE A 346 -29.11 -15.26 31.84
C ILE A 346 -27.91 -14.59 31.13
N ALA A 347 -28.15 -13.49 30.40
CA ALA A 347 -27.09 -12.75 29.70
C ALA A 347 -26.25 -11.89 30.67
N GLU A 348 -26.89 -11.25 31.66
CA GLU A 348 -26.18 -10.54 32.75
C GLU A 348 -25.37 -11.51 33.62
N GLU A 349 -25.89 -12.71 33.89
CA GLU A 349 -25.18 -13.77 34.62
C GLU A 349 -23.96 -14.31 33.83
N GLN A 350 -24.01 -14.30 32.50
CA GLN A 350 -22.87 -14.68 31.65
C GLN A 350 -21.83 -13.56 31.48
N ASP A 351 -22.23 -12.29 31.38
CA ASP A 351 -21.30 -11.16 31.28
C ASP A 351 -20.60 -10.88 32.63
N SER A 352 -21.29 -11.10 33.75
CA SER A 352 -20.68 -11.07 35.10
C SER A 352 -19.64 -12.18 35.30
N ARG A 353 -19.91 -13.41 34.84
CA ARG A 353 -18.91 -14.50 34.84
C ARG A 353 -17.69 -14.22 33.95
N MET A 354 -17.87 -13.51 32.83
CA MET A 354 -16.72 -13.10 32.01
C MET A 354 -15.92 -11.97 32.65
N ARG A 355 -16.54 -11.06 33.41
CA ARG A 355 -15.83 -10.01 34.16
C ARG A 355 -14.96 -10.58 35.28
N SER A 356 -15.47 -11.54 36.07
CA SER A 356 -14.70 -12.19 37.14
C SER A 356 -13.51 -12.99 36.58
N GLN A 357 -13.62 -13.54 35.37
CA GLN A 357 -12.57 -14.36 34.78
C GLN A 357 -11.39 -13.54 34.20
N TYR A 358 -11.56 -12.24 33.96
CA TYR A 358 -10.51 -11.36 33.40
C TYR A 358 -9.95 -10.33 34.40
N PHE A 359 -10.66 -10.02 35.49
CA PHE A 359 -10.23 -9.00 36.46
C PHE A 359 -9.58 -9.54 37.74
N ASP A 360 -9.69 -10.84 38.05
CA ASP A 360 -9.10 -11.42 39.27
C ASP A 360 -7.87 -12.30 38.99
N PRO A 361 -6.66 -11.71 38.90
CA PRO A 361 -5.44 -12.43 39.26
C PRO A 361 -4.66 -11.74 40.39
N ILE A 362 -5.29 -10.87 41.20
CA ILE A 362 -4.58 -10.10 42.24
C ILE A 362 -5.02 -10.44 43.68
N GLU A 363 -6.20 -11.05 43.90
CA GLU A 363 -6.66 -11.38 45.27
C GLU A 363 -6.38 -12.82 45.74
N ASN A 364 -5.73 -13.66 44.94
CA ASN A 364 -5.37 -15.03 45.32
C ASN A 364 -3.85 -15.22 45.54
N PHE A 365 -3.17 -14.23 46.10
CA PHE A 365 -1.87 -14.47 46.75
C PHE A 365 -2.11 -14.86 48.21
N PRO A 366 -1.69 -16.06 48.66
CA PRO A 366 -1.79 -16.40 50.07
C PRO A 366 -0.87 -15.49 50.87
N ASP A 367 -1.45 -14.76 51.83
CA ASP A 367 -0.71 -14.04 52.87
C ASP A 367 0.13 -15.03 53.68
N ARG A 368 1.44 -14.76 53.75
CA ARG A 368 2.43 -15.24 54.73
C ARG A 368 2.41 -16.73 55.11
N ILE A 369 3.47 -17.42 54.70
CA ILE A 369 3.95 -18.62 55.40
C ILE A 369 4.83 -18.16 56.56
N ASP A 370 4.22 -17.95 57.73
CA ASP A 370 4.93 -17.96 59.00
C ASP A 370 4.86 -19.39 59.56
N GLN A 371 5.90 -20.18 59.31
CA GLN A 371 6.48 -21.20 60.20
C GLN A 371 7.82 -21.69 59.66
#